data_AF-A0A9P7K5I5-F1
#
_entry.id   AF-A0A9P7K5I5-F1
#
_cell.length_a   1.000
_cell.length_b   1.000
_cell.length_c   1.000
_cell.angle_alpha   90.00
_cell.angle_beta   90.00
_cell.angle_gamma   90.00
#
_symmetry.space_group_name_H-M   'P 1'
#
loop_
_entity.id
_entity.type
_entity.pdbx_description
1 polymer ?
#
loop_
_entity_poly.entity_id
_entity_poly.type
_entity_poly.pdbx_seq_one_letter_code
_entity_poly.pdbx_strand_id
1 'polypeptide(L)'
;MDTHSPTLTSADPPSTERQASPSPSPSLEQVPRAYVVEQLRNLASHYWNRPQTADCTIVVPIPNPQCKPIHPAIAAQLPPQTLTSVSSMYDLSGRNRRATMPAANVIPSITLKLHADYLSTHSSYLRALLSGANPLDLIHTGCTSFGGPESTNRFSIPVNRLPRLLPSSNGHPVLFLPVPDPSSFYLLVHWMYFGETSTIERTLHAGFVHWEGLARNAEYLGLSDEIKYFLQDWYRRSQFKDDSDTACSDPEGSDSDGDSYSSDSSTISTIDDSDIDSDDDKESFRGRPRIRRPPSYQEHGIRQWYP
;
A
#
# COMPACT_ATOMS: atom_id res chain seq x y z
N MET A 1 -33.21 65.99 -49.13
CA MET A 1 -34.05 65.68 -47.95
C MET A 1 -34.76 64.36 -48.24
N ASP A 2 -34.06 63.24 -48.35
CA ASP A 2 -33.12 62.62 -47.40
C ASP A 2 -33.73 62.45 -46.02
N THR A 3 -34.13 61.23 -45.67
CA THR A 3 -33.46 60.49 -44.59
C THR A 3 -33.84 59.01 -44.61
N HIS A 4 -32.80 58.21 -44.40
CA HIS A 4 -32.69 56.77 -44.54
C HIS A 4 -32.94 56.03 -43.21
N SER A 5 -33.34 54.74 -43.35
CA SER A 5 -32.98 53.58 -42.49
C SER A 5 -33.68 53.40 -41.13
N PRO A 6 -33.66 52.20 -40.49
CA PRO A 6 -33.00 50.94 -40.92
C PRO A 6 -33.87 49.66 -40.85
N THR A 7 -33.43 48.69 -41.66
CA THR A 7 -33.73 47.26 -41.59
C THR A 7 -33.06 46.64 -40.35
N LEU A 8 -33.82 45.92 -39.53
CA LEU A 8 -33.31 45.12 -38.40
C LEU A 8 -32.79 43.78 -38.93
N THR A 9 -31.47 43.67 -39.06
CA THR A 9 -30.75 42.41 -39.25
C THR A 9 -30.52 41.77 -37.89
N SER A 10 -31.20 40.65 -37.63
CA SER A 10 -30.96 39.77 -36.48
C SER A 10 -29.61 39.07 -36.65
N ALA A 11 -28.64 39.40 -35.82
CA ALA A 11 -27.36 38.70 -35.71
C ALA A 11 -27.48 37.62 -34.63
N ASP A 12 -27.48 36.35 -35.05
CA ASP A 12 -27.17 35.21 -34.17
C ASP A 12 -25.71 35.29 -33.71
N PRO A 13 -25.39 35.04 -32.44
CA PRO A 13 -24.01 34.89 -32.00
C PRO A 13 -23.45 33.54 -32.50
N PRO A 14 -22.18 33.49 -32.96
CA PRO A 14 -21.56 32.25 -33.35
C PRO A 14 -21.36 31.35 -32.13
N SER A 15 -21.89 30.14 -32.25
CA SER A 15 -21.64 28.98 -31.40
C SER A 15 -20.17 28.94 -30.98
N THR A 16 -19.94 29.06 -29.68
CA THR A 16 -18.62 28.86 -29.08
C THR A 16 -18.21 27.41 -29.31
N GLU A 17 -17.39 27.24 -30.33
CA GLU A 17 -16.70 26.02 -30.70
C GLU A 17 -15.95 25.54 -29.45
N ARG A 18 -16.45 24.45 -28.84
CA ARG A 18 -15.74 23.75 -27.77
C ARG A 18 -14.44 23.27 -28.38
N GLN A 19 -13.36 24.01 -28.14
CA GLN A 19 -12.00 23.55 -28.39
C GLN A 19 -11.86 22.18 -27.75
N ALA A 20 -11.84 21.15 -28.60
CA ALA A 20 -11.40 19.84 -28.23
C ALA A 20 -10.02 20.00 -27.60
N SER A 21 -9.88 19.57 -26.36
CA SER A 21 -8.60 19.49 -25.69
C SER A 21 -7.61 18.76 -26.61
N PRO A 22 -6.41 19.32 -26.86
CA PRO A 22 -5.42 18.63 -27.66
C PRO A 22 -5.15 17.27 -27.02
N SER A 23 -5.38 16.21 -27.81
CA SER A 23 -5.03 14.84 -27.45
C SER A 23 -3.60 14.77 -26.94
N PRO A 24 -3.31 13.96 -25.90
CA PRO A 24 -1.95 13.85 -25.36
C PRO A 24 -0.99 13.41 -26.47
N SER A 25 0.16 14.07 -26.55
CA SER A 25 1.16 13.88 -27.59
C SER A 25 1.54 12.39 -27.74
N PRO A 26 1.55 11.82 -28.96
CA PRO A 26 1.76 10.39 -29.23
C PRO A 26 3.19 9.87 -28.95
N SER A 27 4.05 10.64 -28.27
CA SER A 27 5.47 10.34 -28.11
C SER A 27 5.81 9.55 -26.84
N LEU A 28 4.89 9.43 -25.89
CA LEU A 28 5.14 8.76 -24.60
C LEU A 28 4.64 7.31 -24.53
N GLU A 29 3.80 6.86 -25.47
CA GLU A 29 3.28 5.48 -25.49
C GLU A 29 4.37 4.41 -25.72
N GLN A 30 5.52 4.79 -26.28
CA GLN A 30 6.61 3.85 -26.60
C GLN A 30 7.74 3.81 -25.56
N VAL A 31 7.71 4.64 -24.51
CA VAL A 31 8.78 4.65 -23.51
C VAL A 31 8.60 3.46 -22.57
N PRO A 32 9.56 2.52 -22.48
CA PRO A 32 9.44 1.38 -21.58
C PRO A 32 9.30 1.84 -20.12
N ARG A 33 8.35 1.27 -19.38
CA ARG A 33 8.14 1.61 -17.96
C ARG A 33 9.41 1.47 -17.12
N ALA A 34 10.25 0.48 -17.43
CA ALA A 34 11.52 0.27 -16.74
C ALA A 34 12.46 1.48 -16.86
N TYR A 35 12.50 2.12 -18.04
CA TYR A 35 13.29 3.33 -18.26
C TYR A 35 12.77 4.50 -17.41
N VAL A 36 11.45 4.69 -17.34
CA VAL A 36 10.84 5.73 -16.49
C VAL A 36 11.19 5.52 -15.02
N VAL A 37 11.09 4.28 -14.53
CA VAL A 37 11.46 3.92 -13.16
C VAL A 37 12.93 4.26 -12.87
N GLU A 38 13.84 3.89 -13.77
CA GLU A 38 15.27 4.16 -13.60
C GLU A 38 15.55 5.66 -13.57
N GLN A 39 14.95 6.44 -14.47
CA GLN A 39 15.11 7.89 -14.47
C GLN A 39 14.56 8.54 -13.20
N LEU A 40 13.41 8.09 -12.69
CA LEU A 40 12.88 8.55 -11.41
C LEU A 40 13.85 8.21 -10.27
N ARG A 41 14.36 6.97 -10.20
CA ARG A 41 15.32 6.57 -9.16
C ARG A 41 16.61 7.41 -9.20
N ASN A 42 17.11 7.76 -10.38
CA ASN A 42 18.28 8.63 -10.53
C ASN A 42 18.05 10.05 -9.96
N LEU A 43 16.80 10.54 -10.01
CA LEU A 43 16.42 11.85 -9.49
C LEU A 43 15.99 11.82 -8.01
N ALA A 44 15.87 10.63 -7.42
CA ALA A 44 15.31 10.45 -6.08
C ALA A 44 16.01 11.30 -5.03
N SER A 45 17.34 11.33 -5.02
CA SER A 45 18.13 12.14 -4.07
C SER A 45 17.85 13.65 -4.15
N HIS A 46 17.40 14.15 -5.30
CA HIS A 46 17.07 15.55 -5.49
C HIS A 46 15.69 15.91 -4.93
N TYR A 47 14.75 14.98 -4.95
CA TYR A 47 13.35 15.19 -4.54
C TYR A 47 13.05 14.66 -3.13
N TRP A 48 13.81 13.66 -2.69
CA TRP A 48 13.75 13.12 -1.34
C TRP A 48 14.05 14.21 -0.33
N ASN A 49 13.24 14.32 0.72
CA ASN A 49 13.30 15.38 1.73
C ASN A 49 13.06 16.82 1.24
N ARG A 50 12.52 17.02 0.02
CA ARG A 50 12.10 18.34 -0.47
C ARG A 50 10.57 18.45 -0.56
N PRO A 51 9.88 18.65 0.58
CA PRO A 51 8.42 18.77 0.59
C PRO A 51 7.89 20.00 -0.17
N GLN A 52 8.76 20.96 -0.54
CA GLN A 52 8.39 22.12 -1.33
C GLN A 52 8.15 21.78 -2.80
N THR A 53 8.76 20.70 -3.30
CA THR A 53 8.58 20.23 -4.69
C THR A 53 7.51 19.14 -4.80
N ALA A 54 6.98 18.67 -3.67
CA ALA A 54 5.92 17.69 -3.62
C ALA A 54 4.64 18.23 -4.26
N ASP A 55 4.02 17.43 -5.11
CA ASP A 55 2.79 17.74 -5.85
C ASP A 55 1.55 17.04 -5.26
N CYS A 56 1.72 16.20 -4.24
CA CYS A 56 0.63 15.55 -3.54
C CYS A 56 0.92 15.36 -2.04
N THR A 57 -0.13 15.07 -1.27
CA THR A 57 0.00 14.75 0.15
C THR A 57 -0.81 13.52 0.50
N ILE A 58 -0.19 12.56 1.18
CA ILE A 58 -0.86 11.37 1.71
C ILE A 58 -1.01 11.53 3.22
N VAL A 59 -2.22 11.29 3.71
CA VAL A 59 -2.57 11.25 5.13
C VAL A 59 -2.96 9.82 5.48
N VAL A 60 -2.13 9.15 6.28
CA VAL A 60 -2.36 7.79 6.75
C VAL A 60 -2.88 7.82 8.19
N PRO A 61 -4.13 7.43 8.47
CA PRO A 61 -4.63 7.33 9.83
C PRO A 61 -3.97 6.20 10.62
N ILE A 62 -3.76 6.41 11.91
CA ILE A 62 -3.27 5.42 12.88
C ILE A 62 -4.48 5.03 13.76
N PRO A 63 -5.12 3.87 13.51
CA PRO A 63 -6.39 3.51 14.14
C PRO A 63 -6.29 3.19 15.63
N ASN A 64 -5.09 3.01 16.18
CA ASN A 64 -4.88 2.81 17.60
C ASN A 64 -3.62 3.54 18.06
N PRO A 65 -3.69 4.53 18.98
CA PRO A 65 -2.50 5.17 19.53
C PRO A 65 -1.63 4.21 20.37
N GLN A 66 -2.11 3.00 20.68
CA GLN A 66 -1.28 1.94 21.26
C GLN A 66 -0.40 1.22 20.23
N CYS A 67 -0.52 1.53 18.93
CA CYS A 67 0.52 1.15 17.98
C CYS A 67 1.84 1.73 18.46
N LYS A 68 2.86 0.87 18.57
CA LYS A 68 4.20 1.23 19.01
C LYS A 68 4.63 2.50 18.26
N PRO A 69 5.10 3.55 18.96
CA PRO A 69 5.57 4.76 18.30
C PRO A 69 6.61 4.37 17.25
N ILE A 70 6.57 5.04 16.09
CA ILE A 70 7.54 4.80 15.01
C ILE A 70 8.94 4.85 15.63
N HIS A 71 9.68 3.76 15.49
CA HIS A 71 10.97 3.63 16.14
C HIS A 71 11.89 4.79 15.70
N PRO A 72 12.68 5.42 16.60
CA PRO A 72 13.51 6.58 16.26
C PRO A 72 14.49 6.33 15.10
N ALA A 73 14.92 5.08 14.89
CA ALA A 73 15.75 4.70 13.73
C ALA A 73 15.00 4.81 12.39
N ILE A 74 13.68 4.56 12.39
CA ILE A 74 12.81 4.78 11.23
C ILE A 74 12.49 6.26 11.13
N ALA A 75 12.22 6.92 12.27
CA ALA A 75 11.90 8.35 12.30
C ALA A 75 13.05 9.23 11.79
N ALA A 76 14.30 8.89 12.10
CA ALA A 76 15.49 9.58 11.60
C ALA A 76 15.65 9.46 10.07
N GLN A 77 15.02 8.45 9.46
CA GLN A 77 15.03 8.27 8.02
C GLN A 77 13.86 8.99 7.34
N LEU A 78 12.83 9.44 8.09
CA LEU A 78 11.68 10.19 7.57
C LEU A 78 12.06 11.62 7.15
N PRO A 79 11.37 12.21 6.14
CA PRO A 79 11.47 13.64 5.91
C PRO A 79 11.00 14.42 7.16
N PRO A 80 11.64 15.54 7.50
CA PRO A 80 11.41 16.28 8.74
C PRO A 80 9.98 16.86 8.91
N GLN A 81 9.13 16.78 7.87
CA GLN A 81 7.72 17.21 7.93
C GLN A 81 6.71 16.07 8.16
N THR A 82 7.16 14.86 8.49
CA THR A 82 6.30 13.74 8.90
C THR A 82 5.77 13.94 10.33
N LEU A 83 5.05 15.03 10.52
CA LEU A 83 4.41 15.33 11.80
C LEU A 83 3.31 14.29 12.04
N THR A 84 3.53 13.45 13.06
CA THR A 84 2.45 12.74 13.74
C THR A 84 1.58 13.82 14.38
N SER A 85 0.41 14.12 13.82
CA SER A 85 -0.47 15.12 14.41
C SER A 85 -1.14 14.52 15.64
N VAL A 86 -0.42 14.48 16.76
CA VAL A 86 -0.97 14.28 18.10
C VAL A 86 -1.23 15.66 18.69
N SER A 87 -1.99 16.51 17.98
CA SER A 87 -2.48 17.76 18.57
C SER A 87 -3.73 17.45 19.40
N SER A 88 -3.49 16.78 20.53
CA SER A 88 -4.36 16.81 21.70
C SER A 88 -3.46 16.77 22.93
N MET A 89 -2.53 17.72 23.02
CA MET A 89 -1.91 18.07 24.28
C MET A 89 -2.57 19.35 24.79
N TYR A 90 -3.57 19.17 25.64
CA TYR A 90 -3.89 20.01 26.80
C TYR A 90 -3.46 21.48 26.70
N ASP A 91 -4.28 22.33 26.08
CA ASP A 91 -4.29 23.73 26.47
C ASP A 91 -5.11 23.86 27.76
N LEU A 92 -4.44 23.63 28.91
CA LEU A 92 -5.00 23.86 30.24
C LEU A 92 -5.18 25.35 30.57
N SER A 93 -5.07 26.27 29.60
CA SER A 93 -5.25 27.72 29.83
C SER A 93 -6.52 28.32 29.23
N GLY A 94 -7.47 27.50 28.78
CA GLY A 94 -8.72 27.95 28.12
C GLY A 94 -9.88 28.35 29.03
N ARG A 95 -9.65 29.14 30.10
CA ARG A 95 -10.74 29.77 30.87
C ARG A 95 -11.35 30.89 30.00
N ASN A 96 -12.53 30.62 29.41
CA ASN A 96 -13.44 31.54 28.70
C ASN A 96 -13.45 31.52 27.16
N ARG A 97 -13.72 30.38 26.50
CA ARG A 97 -14.23 30.40 25.12
C ARG A 97 -15.57 29.67 25.00
N ARG A 98 -16.54 30.36 24.38
CA ARG A 98 -17.92 29.90 24.14
C ARG A 98 -17.94 28.49 23.53
N ALA A 99 -18.82 27.65 24.08
CA ALA A 99 -19.14 26.34 23.57
C ALA A 99 -19.89 26.43 22.24
N THR A 100 -19.25 26.10 21.12
CA THR A 100 -19.93 25.62 19.89
C THR A 100 -19.05 24.87 18.89
N MET A 101 -17.74 24.67 19.12
CA MET A 101 -16.94 23.81 18.24
C MET A 101 -16.76 22.44 18.92
N PRO A 102 -17.24 21.32 18.33
CA PRO A 102 -16.91 20.00 18.84
C PRO A 102 -15.40 19.88 18.87
N ALA A 103 -14.82 19.42 19.97
CA ALA A 103 -13.43 18.99 20.00
C ALA A 103 -13.28 17.95 18.89
N ALA A 104 -12.72 18.35 17.75
CA ALA A 104 -12.53 17.45 16.63
C ALA A 104 -11.65 16.31 17.13
N ASN A 105 -12.18 15.08 17.14
CA ASN A 105 -11.40 13.91 17.48
C ASN A 105 -10.29 13.77 16.43
N VAL A 106 -9.13 14.36 16.69
CA VAL A 106 -7.97 14.29 15.80
C VAL A 106 -7.46 12.85 15.90
N ILE A 107 -7.82 12.03 14.93
CA ILE A 107 -7.24 10.69 14.76
C ILE A 107 -5.75 10.91 14.49
N PRO A 108 -4.83 10.30 15.27
CA PRO A 108 -3.41 10.40 15.00
C PRO A 108 -3.13 9.94 13.57
N SER A 109 -2.38 10.71 12.80
CA SER A 109 -2.09 10.40 11.41
C SER A 109 -0.65 10.71 11.03
N ILE A 110 -0.13 9.97 10.07
CA ILE A 110 1.14 10.23 9.40
C ILE A 110 0.83 11.04 8.15
N THR A 111 1.43 12.22 8.01
CA THR A 111 1.28 13.06 6.83
C THR A 111 2.57 13.08 6.03
N LEU A 112 2.50 12.75 4.75
CA LEU A 112 3.63 12.65 3.83
C LEU A 112 3.40 13.54 2.62
N LYS A 113 4.32 14.47 2.37
CA LYS A 113 4.36 15.27 1.13
C LYS A 113 5.25 14.56 0.13
N LEU A 114 4.66 14.10 -0.98
CA LEU A 114 5.29 13.16 -1.92
C LEU A 114 5.09 13.64 -3.35
N HIS A 115 5.70 12.92 -4.29
CA HIS A 115 5.65 13.21 -5.71
C HIS A 115 4.82 12.13 -6.42
N ALA A 116 3.79 12.54 -7.13
CA ALA A 116 2.76 11.68 -7.73
C ALA A 116 3.37 10.71 -8.74
N ASP A 117 4.42 11.12 -9.46
CA ASP A 117 5.11 10.29 -10.44
C ASP A 117 5.75 9.04 -9.83
N TYR A 118 6.38 9.16 -8.65
CA TYR A 118 6.97 8.01 -7.96
C TYR A 118 5.88 7.05 -7.49
N LEU A 119 4.82 7.60 -6.87
CA LEU A 119 3.71 6.79 -6.36
C LEU A 119 2.98 6.07 -7.50
N SER A 120 2.63 6.81 -8.55
CA SER A 120 1.88 6.32 -9.70
C SER A 120 2.69 5.33 -10.51
N THR A 121 4.01 5.52 -10.63
CA THR A 121 4.87 4.59 -11.36
C THR A 121 4.91 3.22 -10.68
N HIS A 122 4.93 3.18 -9.36
CA HIS A 122 5.11 1.95 -8.59
C HIS A 122 3.82 1.30 -8.08
N SER A 123 2.73 2.06 -7.94
CA SER A 123 1.43 1.59 -7.44
C SER A 123 0.33 1.84 -8.48
N SER A 124 -0.31 0.77 -8.94
CA SER A 124 -1.48 0.88 -9.82
C SER A 124 -2.67 1.51 -9.09
N TYR A 125 -2.83 1.21 -7.80
CA TYR A 125 -3.90 1.76 -6.98
C TYR A 125 -3.78 3.27 -6.79
N LEU A 126 -2.59 3.75 -6.39
CA LEU A 126 -2.34 5.19 -6.23
C LEU A 126 -2.41 5.94 -7.55
N ARG A 127 -1.91 5.35 -8.65
CA ARG A 127 -2.06 5.93 -9.99
C ARG A 127 -3.53 6.18 -10.30
N ALA A 128 -4.39 5.18 -10.08
CA ALA A 128 -5.81 5.32 -10.38
C ALA A 128 -6.48 6.38 -9.49
N LEU A 129 -6.20 6.37 -8.19
CA LEU A 129 -6.75 7.36 -7.25
C LEU A 129 -6.31 8.79 -7.57
N LEU A 130 -5.03 9.00 -7.87
CA LEU A 130 -4.49 10.32 -8.24
C LEU A 130 -4.99 10.79 -9.61
N SER A 131 -5.34 9.85 -10.51
CA SER A 131 -6.00 10.14 -11.78
C SER A 131 -7.51 10.47 -11.63
N GLY A 132 -8.04 10.44 -10.41
CA GLY A 132 -9.44 10.76 -10.13
C GLY A 132 -10.40 9.56 -10.18
N ALA A 133 -9.91 8.32 -10.25
CA ALA A 133 -10.78 7.15 -10.19
C ALA A 133 -11.48 7.04 -8.83
N ASN A 134 -12.74 6.61 -8.84
CA ASN A 134 -13.49 6.38 -7.61
C ASN A 134 -12.94 5.12 -6.91
N PRO A 135 -12.61 5.17 -5.60
CA PRO A 135 -12.12 4.01 -4.86
C PRO A 135 -13.08 2.81 -4.88
N LEU A 136 -14.40 3.03 -4.96
CA LEU A 136 -15.37 1.95 -5.06
C LEU A 136 -15.26 1.21 -6.39
N ASP A 137 -15.11 1.95 -7.48
CA ASP A 137 -14.97 1.35 -8.81
C ASP A 137 -13.70 0.50 -8.89
N LEU A 138 -12.59 0.94 -8.28
CA LEU A 138 -11.33 0.19 -8.25
C LEU A 138 -11.42 -1.15 -7.51
N ILE A 139 -12.28 -1.25 -6.49
CA ILE A 139 -12.53 -2.50 -5.77
C ILE A 139 -13.37 -3.45 -6.61
N HIS A 140 -14.32 -2.91 -7.40
CA HIS A 140 -15.28 -3.70 -8.19
C HIS A 140 -14.80 -4.04 -9.61
N THR A 141 -13.87 -3.27 -10.19
CA THR A 141 -13.39 -3.45 -11.57
C THR A 141 -12.69 -4.80 -11.79
N GLY A 142 -12.24 -5.47 -10.72
CA GLY A 142 -11.69 -6.83 -10.79
C GLY A 142 -12.72 -7.96 -10.99
N CYS A 143 -14.03 -7.68 -11.00
CA CYS A 143 -15.07 -8.71 -11.14
C CYS A 143 -15.71 -8.80 -12.53
N THR A 144 -15.56 -7.80 -13.40
CA THR A 144 -16.33 -7.71 -14.65
C THR A 144 -15.52 -7.13 -15.81
N SER A 145 -14.59 -7.91 -16.39
CA SER A 145 -14.22 -7.76 -17.81
C SER A 145 -13.50 -8.99 -18.35
N PHE A 146 -14.25 -9.74 -19.18
CA PHE A 146 -13.83 -10.47 -20.39
C PHE A 146 -12.52 -11.29 -20.37
N GLY A 147 -12.66 -12.60 -20.18
CA GLY A 147 -12.07 -13.65 -21.05
C GLY A 147 -10.55 -13.71 -21.29
N GLY A 148 -9.72 -13.04 -20.49
CA GLY A 148 -8.25 -13.14 -20.58
C GLY A 148 -7.63 -13.96 -19.44
N PRO A 149 -6.45 -14.58 -19.64
CA PRO A 149 -5.81 -15.40 -18.62
C PRO A 149 -5.45 -14.56 -17.39
N GLU A 150 -6.05 -14.94 -16.26
CA GLU A 150 -5.67 -14.69 -14.87
C GLU A 150 -4.72 -13.50 -14.59
N SER A 151 -5.27 -12.28 -14.51
CA SER A 151 -4.62 -11.23 -13.71
C SER A 151 -5.18 -11.26 -12.28
N THR A 152 -4.43 -11.91 -11.39
CA THR A 152 -4.78 -12.28 -10.01
C THR A 152 -4.76 -11.14 -8.97
N ASN A 153 -4.75 -9.86 -9.37
CA ASN A 153 -4.67 -8.76 -8.40
C ASN A 153 -6.05 -8.21 -8.03
N ARG A 154 -6.77 -8.94 -7.17
CA ARG A 154 -7.95 -8.41 -6.47
C ARG A 154 -7.48 -7.51 -5.33
N PHE A 155 -7.87 -6.24 -5.34
CA PHE A 155 -7.74 -5.37 -4.17
C PHE A 155 -8.80 -5.78 -3.13
N SER A 156 -8.46 -6.66 -2.19
CA SER A 156 -9.34 -6.98 -1.06
C SER A 156 -9.26 -5.86 -0.02
N ILE A 157 -10.09 -4.83 -0.17
CA ILE A 157 -10.11 -3.67 0.72
C ILE A 157 -11.29 -3.80 1.69
N PRO A 158 -11.04 -3.97 3.00
CA PRO A 158 -12.08 -3.86 4.01
C PRO A 158 -12.82 -2.51 3.90
N VAL A 159 -14.15 -2.51 4.06
CA VAL A 159 -14.99 -1.31 3.91
C VAL A 159 -14.60 -0.13 4.82
N ASN A 160 -13.92 -0.40 5.93
CA ASN A 160 -13.38 0.61 6.84
C ASN A 160 -12.03 1.20 6.38
N ARG A 161 -11.52 0.79 5.22
CA ARG A 161 -10.24 1.22 4.64
C ARG A 161 -10.40 1.84 3.25
N LEU A 162 -11.53 2.47 2.98
CA LEU A 162 -11.73 3.19 1.73
C LEU A 162 -10.90 4.49 1.71
N PRO A 163 -9.99 4.68 0.73
CA PRO A 163 -9.29 5.94 0.59
C PRO A 163 -10.23 7.04 0.10
N ARG A 164 -9.87 8.27 0.39
CA ARG A 164 -10.69 9.45 0.06
C ARG A 164 -9.80 10.60 -0.37
N LEU A 165 -10.14 11.24 -1.49
CA LEU A 165 -9.55 12.52 -1.84
C LEU A 165 -10.19 13.60 -0.97
N LEU A 166 -9.35 14.35 -0.26
CA LEU A 166 -9.79 15.48 0.55
C LEU A 166 -9.85 16.74 -0.32
N PRO A 167 -10.81 17.65 -0.08
CA PRO A 167 -10.89 18.90 -0.83
C PRO A 167 -9.60 19.73 -0.66
N SER A 168 -8.97 20.09 -1.78
CA SER A 168 -7.74 20.88 -1.82
C SER A 168 -7.89 22.03 -2.82
N SER A 169 -7.56 23.26 -2.40
CA SER A 169 -7.82 24.48 -3.17
C SER A 169 -6.83 24.76 -4.31
N ASN A 170 -5.68 24.08 -4.36
CA ASN A 170 -4.52 24.53 -5.14
C ASN A 170 -4.02 23.51 -6.19
N GLY A 171 -4.86 22.59 -6.65
CA GLY A 171 -4.43 21.53 -7.59
C GLY A 171 -3.40 20.54 -7.00
N HIS A 172 -3.20 20.58 -5.69
CA HIS A 172 -2.32 19.70 -4.92
C HIS A 172 -3.18 18.65 -4.19
N PRO A 173 -3.40 17.45 -4.76
CA PRO A 173 -4.29 16.46 -4.19
C PRO A 173 -3.82 16.00 -2.81
N VAL A 174 -4.77 15.97 -1.87
CA VAL A 174 -4.57 15.41 -0.53
C VAL A 174 -5.35 14.11 -0.42
N LEU A 175 -4.66 12.98 -0.31
CA LEU A 175 -5.23 11.65 -0.25
C LEU A 175 -5.25 11.13 1.19
N PHE A 176 -6.43 10.88 1.73
CA PHE A 176 -6.60 10.08 2.94
C PHE A 176 -6.50 8.60 2.59
N LEU A 177 -5.50 7.91 3.12
CA LEU A 177 -5.13 6.54 2.73
C LEU A 177 -4.99 5.62 3.96
N PRO A 178 -6.08 4.93 4.36
CA PRO A 178 -6.05 3.97 5.46
C PRO A 178 -5.38 2.65 5.05
N VAL A 179 -4.05 2.57 5.20
CA VAL A 179 -3.30 1.35 4.88
C VAL A 179 -3.44 0.27 5.96
N PRO A 180 -3.23 -1.02 5.61
CA PRO A 180 -3.24 -2.13 6.56
C PRO A 180 -2.30 -2.00 7.76
N ASP A 181 -1.08 -1.51 7.54
CA ASP A 181 -0.07 -1.25 8.57
C ASP A 181 0.58 0.12 8.35
N PRO A 182 0.11 1.17 9.06
CA PRO A 182 0.68 2.52 8.94
C PRO A 182 2.17 2.60 9.24
N SER A 183 2.69 1.73 10.12
CA SER A 183 4.07 1.81 10.59
C SER A 183 5.11 1.45 9.53
N SER A 184 4.75 0.56 8.61
CA SER A 184 5.62 0.10 7.52
C SER A 184 5.41 0.83 6.19
N PHE A 185 4.34 1.63 6.05
CA PHE A 185 4.01 2.34 4.80
C PHE A 185 5.18 3.19 4.28
N TYR A 186 5.88 3.87 5.19
CA TYR A 186 6.99 4.73 4.82
C TYR A 186 8.15 3.97 4.14
N LEU A 187 8.41 2.73 4.55
CA LEU A 187 9.47 1.92 3.96
C LEU A 187 9.18 1.59 2.50
N LEU A 188 7.90 1.39 2.17
CA LEU A 188 7.46 1.20 0.79
C LEU A 188 7.62 2.49 -0.02
N VAL A 189 7.30 3.65 0.58
CA VAL A 189 7.55 4.95 -0.06
C VAL A 189 9.05 5.15 -0.32
N HIS A 190 9.92 4.84 0.66
CA HIS A 190 11.37 4.89 0.45
C HIS A 190 11.81 3.99 -0.72
N TRP A 191 11.31 2.75 -0.78
CA TRP A 191 11.59 1.84 -1.88
C TRP A 191 11.07 2.36 -3.23
N MET A 192 9.91 3.03 -3.29
CA MET A 192 9.44 3.67 -4.53
C MET A 192 10.40 4.75 -5.02
N TYR A 193 11.06 5.48 -4.11
CA TYR A 193 12.03 6.51 -4.48
C TYR A 193 13.36 5.91 -4.93
N PHE A 194 13.95 5.03 -4.13
CA PHE A 194 15.33 4.58 -4.35
C PHE A 194 15.46 3.21 -5.02
N GLY A 195 14.42 2.39 -4.97
CA GLY A 195 14.46 1.00 -5.42
C GLY A 195 15.22 0.06 -4.49
N GLU A 196 15.84 0.59 -3.44
CA GLU A 196 16.67 -0.19 -2.51
C GLU A 196 15.81 -0.96 -1.50
N THR A 197 16.09 -2.25 -1.34
CA THR A 197 15.42 -3.14 -0.36
C THR A 197 16.21 -3.30 0.94
N SER A 198 17.47 -2.84 0.97
CA SER A 198 18.38 -2.95 2.12
C SER A 198 17.84 -2.28 3.39
N THR A 199 17.13 -1.16 3.26
CA THR A 199 16.45 -0.50 4.39
C THR A 199 15.28 -1.33 4.91
N ILE A 200 14.53 -1.99 4.03
CA ILE A 200 13.44 -2.89 4.40
C ILE A 200 14.00 -4.13 5.12
N GLU A 201 15.03 -4.76 4.55
CA GLU A 201 15.69 -5.92 5.13
C GLU A 201 16.24 -5.63 6.53
N ARG A 202 16.94 -4.50 6.70
CA ARG A 202 17.48 -4.08 8.00
C ARG A 202 16.38 -3.86 9.05
N THR A 203 15.27 -3.23 8.66
CA THR A 203 14.16 -2.95 9.59
C THR A 203 13.34 -4.18 9.93
N LEU A 204 13.25 -5.15 9.01
CA LEU A 204 12.70 -6.48 9.25
C LEU A 204 13.57 -7.28 10.21
N HIS A 205 14.89 -7.34 10.01
CA HIS A 205 15.80 -8.03 10.94
C HIS A 205 15.80 -7.42 12.33
N ALA A 206 15.69 -6.09 12.44
CA ALA A 206 15.60 -5.41 13.73
C ALA A 206 14.24 -5.60 14.43
N GLY A 207 13.23 -6.18 13.76
CA GLY A 207 11.89 -6.36 14.30
C GLY A 207 11.11 -5.07 14.52
N PHE A 208 11.51 -3.97 13.87
CA PHE A 208 10.79 -2.70 13.97
C PHE A 208 9.48 -2.70 13.20
N VAL A 209 9.43 -3.48 12.12
CA VAL A 209 8.25 -3.69 11.29
C VAL A 209 8.02 -5.18 11.10
N HIS A 210 6.76 -5.57 10.92
CA HIS A 210 6.41 -6.95 10.65
C HIS A 210 6.35 -7.17 9.14
N TRP A 211 6.89 -8.29 8.69
CA TRP A 211 6.82 -8.70 7.29
C TRP A 211 5.38 -8.72 6.77
N GLU A 212 4.44 -9.23 7.56
CA GLU A 212 3.03 -9.33 7.17
C GLU A 212 2.41 -7.95 6.92
N GLY A 213 2.82 -6.93 7.69
CA GLY A 213 2.38 -5.54 7.49
C GLY A 213 2.84 -4.98 6.14
N LEU A 214 4.11 -5.21 5.79
CA LEU A 214 4.67 -4.83 4.50
C LEU A 214 3.99 -5.56 3.34
N ALA A 215 3.82 -6.87 3.44
CA ALA A 215 3.18 -7.68 2.41
C ALA A 215 1.73 -7.23 2.15
N ARG A 216 0.94 -7.07 3.22
CA ARG A 216 -0.45 -6.58 3.12
C ARG A 216 -0.52 -5.17 2.54
N ASN A 217 0.39 -4.27 2.91
CA ASN A 217 0.47 -2.94 2.32
C ASN A 217 0.83 -3.01 0.83
N ALA A 218 1.78 -3.88 0.44
CA ALA A 218 2.19 -4.03 -0.96
C ALA A 218 1.06 -4.57 -1.84
N GLU A 219 0.29 -5.54 -1.33
CA GLU A 219 -0.93 -6.03 -1.98
C GLU A 219 -2.01 -4.96 -2.06
N TYR A 220 -2.30 -4.30 -0.93
CA TYR A 220 -3.31 -3.23 -0.85
C TYR A 220 -3.06 -2.10 -1.84
N LEU A 221 -1.79 -1.69 -2.00
CA LEU A 221 -1.41 -0.62 -2.92
C LEU A 221 -1.22 -1.10 -4.37
N GLY A 222 -1.27 -2.41 -4.64
CA GLY A 222 -0.98 -2.95 -5.96
C GLY A 222 0.42 -2.57 -6.44
N LEU A 223 1.41 -2.79 -5.57
CA LEU A 223 2.81 -2.55 -5.91
C LEU A 223 3.30 -3.54 -6.97
N SER A 224 4.37 -3.17 -7.68
CA SER A 224 5.00 -4.04 -8.67
C SER A 224 5.52 -5.34 -8.05
N ASP A 225 5.67 -6.35 -8.89
CA ASP A 225 6.10 -7.67 -8.43
C ASP A 225 7.53 -7.67 -7.88
N GLU A 226 8.37 -6.70 -8.26
CA GLU A 226 9.74 -6.52 -7.74
C GLU A 226 9.79 -6.54 -6.20
N ILE A 227 8.94 -5.73 -5.54
CA ILE A 227 8.92 -5.70 -4.07
C ILE A 227 8.24 -6.93 -3.48
N LYS A 228 7.24 -7.49 -4.17
CA LYS A 228 6.55 -8.71 -3.72
C LYS A 228 7.49 -9.92 -3.73
N TYR A 229 8.27 -10.09 -4.79
CA TYR A 229 9.29 -11.13 -4.89
C TYR A 229 10.34 -10.99 -3.80
N PHE A 230 10.82 -9.76 -3.54
CA PHE A 230 11.74 -9.52 -2.44
C PHE A 230 11.13 -9.93 -1.08
N LEU A 231 9.89 -9.53 -0.79
CA LEU A 231 9.22 -9.88 0.46
C LEU A 231 9.00 -11.39 0.59
N GLN A 232 8.56 -12.06 -0.48
CA GLN A 232 8.38 -13.51 -0.49
C GLN A 232 9.70 -14.25 -0.30
N ASP A 233 10.76 -13.78 -0.96
CA ASP A 233 12.10 -14.35 -0.83
C ASP A 233 12.66 -14.20 0.58
N TRP A 234 12.53 -13.00 1.15
CA TRP A 234 12.92 -12.73 2.54
C TRP A 234 12.18 -13.65 3.52
N TYR A 235 10.87 -13.82 3.35
CA TYR A 235 10.07 -14.72 4.20
C TYR A 235 10.57 -16.16 4.13
N ARG A 236 10.82 -16.70 2.92
CA ARG A 236 11.36 -18.05 2.77
C ARG A 236 12.71 -18.19 3.47
N ARG A 237 13.64 -17.24 3.26
CA ARG A 237 14.96 -17.26 3.91
C ARG A 237 14.88 -17.21 5.43
N SER A 238 13.96 -16.42 5.98
CA SER A 238 13.78 -16.29 7.43
C SER A 238 13.21 -17.57 8.06
N GLN A 239 12.35 -18.33 7.37
CA GLN A 239 11.80 -19.60 7.88
C GLN A 239 12.89 -20.68 8.05
N PHE A 240 13.84 -20.77 7.12
CA PHE A 240 14.89 -21.80 7.17
C PHE A 240 16.01 -21.54 8.18
N LYS A 241 16.07 -20.35 8.78
CA LYS A 241 17.14 -19.98 9.72
C LYS A 241 16.87 -20.47 11.15
N ASP A 242 15.60 -20.69 11.50
CA ASP A 242 15.21 -21.17 12.83
C ASP A 242 15.38 -22.70 12.98
N ASP A 243 15.45 -23.44 11.87
CA ASP A 243 15.56 -24.90 11.88
C ASP A 243 17.01 -25.43 11.91
N SER A 244 18.01 -24.60 11.58
CA SER A 244 19.42 -25.04 11.52
C SER A 244 20.15 -25.07 12.85
N ASP A 245 19.63 -24.42 13.89
CA ASP A 245 20.28 -24.35 15.22
C ASP A 245 19.90 -25.52 16.15
N THR A 246 19.09 -26.49 15.67
CA THR A 246 18.68 -27.67 16.44
C THR A 246 19.22 -29.00 15.86
N ALA A 247 20.17 -28.94 14.93
CA ALA A 247 20.90 -30.13 14.49
C ALA A 247 22.00 -30.47 15.53
N CYS A 248 21.68 -31.45 16.36
CA CYS A 248 22.48 -32.09 17.38
C CYS A 248 24.00 -32.00 17.18
N SER A 249 24.66 -31.34 18.13
CA SER A 249 26.01 -31.74 18.53
C SER A 249 25.94 -33.15 19.10
N ASP A 250 26.25 -34.15 18.30
CA ASP A 250 26.66 -35.47 18.78
C ASP A 250 28.13 -35.65 18.37
N PRO A 251 29.10 -35.30 19.25
CA PRO A 251 30.51 -35.47 18.97
C PRO A 251 30.97 -36.84 19.46
N GLU A 252 30.58 -37.91 18.77
CA GLU A 252 31.16 -39.24 19.01
C GLU A 252 31.61 -39.82 17.68
N GLY A 253 32.93 -40.04 17.58
CA GLY A 253 33.65 -40.22 16.34
C GLY A 253 33.38 -41.54 15.62
N SER A 254 33.65 -41.52 14.31
CA SER A 254 34.11 -42.70 13.60
C SER A 254 34.81 -42.25 12.32
N ASP A 255 36.14 -42.32 12.34
CA ASP A 255 36.97 -42.27 11.15
C ASP A 255 36.56 -43.42 10.23
N SER A 256 36.09 -43.10 9.02
CA SER A 256 35.97 -44.11 7.98
C SER A 256 36.30 -43.47 6.64
N ASP A 257 37.57 -43.65 6.27
CA ASP A 257 38.07 -43.47 4.92
C ASP A 257 37.25 -44.33 3.95
N GLY A 258 36.72 -43.70 2.91
CA GLY A 258 35.85 -44.33 1.92
C GLY A 258 35.91 -43.58 0.60
N ASP A 259 37.03 -43.75 -0.07
CA ASP A 259 37.30 -43.44 -1.47
C ASP A 259 36.33 -44.15 -2.41
N SER A 260 35.61 -43.39 -3.24
CA SER A 260 35.13 -43.91 -4.53
C SER A 260 34.84 -42.80 -5.53
N TYR A 261 35.49 -42.95 -6.67
CA TYR A 261 35.48 -42.17 -7.89
C TYR A 261 34.24 -42.44 -8.76
N SER A 262 34.12 -41.67 -9.84
CA SER A 262 33.30 -41.86 -11.06
C SER A 262 32.11 -40.88 -11.14
N SER A 263 32.20 -39.77 -11.88
CA SER A 263 32.34 -39.60 -13.34
C SER A 263 31.00 -39.73 -14.10
N ASP A 264 30.70 -38.65 -14.84
CA ASP A 264 29.74 -38.50 -15.94
C ASP A 264 28.24 -38.61 -15.58
N SER A 265 27.25 -38.06 -16.31
CA SER A 265 27.18 -37.33 -17.57
C SER A 265 25.81 -36.63 -17.59
N SER A 266 25.77 -35.49 -18.26
CA SER A 266 24.58 -34.76 -18.71
C SER A 266 23.58 -35.64 -19.48
N THR A 267 22.29 -35.58 -19.12
CA THR A 267 21.19 -35.87 -20.06
C THR A 267 19.98 -34.95 -19.83
N ILE A 268 19.77 -34.13 -20.85
CA ILE A 268 18.53 -33.49 -21.25
C ILE A 268 17.42 -34.54 -21.46
N SER A 269 16.20 -34.27 -20.95
CA SER A 269 14.94 -34.88 -21.43
C SER A 269 13.84 -33.85 -21.19
N THR A 270 13.35 -33.16 -22.22
CA THR A 270 12.20 -33.52 -23.08
C THR A 270 10.89 -33.70 -22.31
N ILE A 271 10.07 -32.63 -22.36
CA ILE A 271 8.62 -32.62 -22.65
C ILE A 271 7.95 -34.00 -22.67
N ASP A 272 6.99 -34.18 -21.76
CA ASP A 272 5.92 -35.17 -21.90
C ASP A 272 4.57 -34.50 -21.58
N ASP A 273 3.72 -34.53 -22.60
CA ASP A 273 2.32 -34.11 -22.64
C ASP A 273 1.49 -35.25 -22.07
N SER A 274 0.68 -35.00 -21.05
CA SER A 274 -0.45 -35.88 -20.75
C SER A 274 -1.65 -35.09 -20.25
N ASP A 275 -2.58 -34.93 -21.17
CA ASP A 275 -4.01 -34.70 -20.92
C ASP A 275 -4.53 -35.70 -19.89
N ILE A 276 -5.05 -35.19 -18.78
CA ILE A 276 -5.89 -35.96 -17.86
C ILE A 276 -7.19 -35.20 -17.62
N ASP A 277 -8.17 -35.49 -18.47
CA ASP A 277 -9.58 -35.29 -18.15
C ASP A 277 -9.93 -36.23 -16.99
N SER A 278 -10.36 -35.67 -15.86
CA SER A 278 -11.01 -36.43 -14.80
C SER A 278 -12.11 -35.59 -14.16
N ASP A 279 -13.26 -35.72 -14.80
CA ASP A 279 -14.60 -35.69 -14.23
C ASP A 279 -14.62 -36.54 -12.94
N ASP A 280 -14.81 -35.91 -11.77
CA ASP A 280 -15.27 -36.63 -10.58
C ASP A 280 -16.12 -35.70 -9.70
N ASP A 281 -17.41 -35.70 -10.00
CA ASP A 281 -18.48 -35.28 -9.09
C ASP A 281 -18.40 -36.10 -7.79
N LYS A 282 -17.90 -35.49 -6.71
CA LYS A 282 -18.19 -35.96 -5.34
C LYS A 282 -18.61 -34.83 -4.43
N GLU A 283 -19.94 -34.67 -4.38
CA GLU A 283 -20.67 -34.27 -3.18
C GLU A 283 -20.05 -34.90 -1.93
N SER A 284 -19.65 -34.06 -0.98
CA SER A 284 -19.42 -34.47 0.40
C SER A 284 -19.99 -33.43 1.33
N PHE A 285 -21.30 -33.54 1.55
CA PHE A 285 -21.89 -33.23 2.83
C PHE A 285 -21.10 -33.93 3.93
N ARG A 286 -20.43 -33.16 4.81
CA ARG A 286 -20.23 -33.53 6.22
C ARG A 286 -19.82 -32.31 7.02
N GLY A 287 -20.76 -31.89 7.86
CA GLY A 287 -20.66 -30.70 8.69
C GLY A 287 -19.53 -30.78 9.72
N ARG A 288 -19.04 -29.59 10.08
CA ARG A 288 -18.26 -29.40 11.29
C ARG A 288 -19.08 -28.58 12.29
N PRO A 289 -19.43 -29.15 13.45
CA PRO A 289 -20.29 -28.51 14.43
C PRO A 289 -19.59 -27.31 15.09
N ARG A 290 -20.35 -26.23 15.26
CA ARG A 290 -20.05 -25.09 16.12
C ARG A 290 -19.80 -25.59 17.55
N ILE A 291 -18.56 -25.52 18.03
CA ILE A 291 -18.29 -25.60 19.46
C ILE A 291 -18.68 -24.26 20.08
N ARG A 292 -19.87 -24.24 20.68
CA ARG A 292 -20.29 -23.21 21.64
C ARG A 292 -19.47 -23.40 22.91
N ARG A 293 -18.77 -22.34 23.34
CA ARG A 293 -18.26 -22.26 24.72
C ARG A 293 -19.45 -22.14 25.69
N PRO A 294 -19.43 -22.85 26.83
CA PRO A 294 -20.49 -22.74 27.83
C PRO A 294 -20.38 -21.42 28.62
N PRO A 295 -21.50 -20.80 29.03
CA PRO A 295 -21.52 -19.81 30.08
C PRO A 295 -21.66 -20.55 31.42
N SER A 296 -20.64 -20.50 32.27
CA SER A 296 -20.74 -21.01 33.64
C SER A 296 -20.67 -19.85 34.65
N TYR A 297 -21.84 -19.61 35.27
CA TYR A 297 -22.13 -19.19 36.66
C TYR A 297 -21.42 -17.94 37.21
N GLN A 298 -22.19 -16.87 37.48
CA GLN A 298 -22.82 -16.54 38.78
C GLN A 298 -21.76 -16.30 39.87
N GLU A 299 -21.49 -15.03 40.19
CA GLU A 299 -22.21 -14.26 41.23
C GLU A 299 -21.70 -14.65 42.61
N HIS A 300 -21.06 -13.71 43.33
CA HIS A 300 -21.22 -13.45 44.77
C HIS A 300 -20.70 -12.01 45.00
N GLY A 301 -21.61 -11.14 45.42
CA GLY A 301 -21.34 -9.73 45.68
C GLY A 301 -20.73 -9.48 47.06
N ILE A 302 -20.98 -8.24 47.53
CA ILE A 302 -20.73 -7.70 48.87
C ILE A 302 -19.27 -7.16 48.97
N ARG A 303 -18.98 -5.88 49.25
CA ARG A 303 -19.65 -4.88 50.11
C ARG A 303 -19.16 -3.47 49.76
N GLN A 304 -20.10 -2.52 49.72
CA GLN A 304 -19.84 -1.09 49.94
C GLN A 304 -19.26 -0.87 51.34
N TRP A 305 -18.25 0.00 51.47
CA TRP A 305 -18.03 0.85 52.64
C TRP A 305 -17.34 2.15 52.18
N TYR A 306 -18.11 3.23 52.12
CA TYR A 306 -17.66 4.59 52.42
C TYR A 306 -18.06 4.86 53.88
N PRO A 307 -17.30 5.64 54.64
CA PRO A 307 -17.33 7.11 54.53
C PRO A 307 -15.98 7.77 54.23
#